data_AF-A0AAN4D2T7-F1
#
_entry.id   AF-A0AAN4D2T7-F1
#
_cell.length_a   1.000
_cell.length_b   1.000
_cell.length_c   1.000
_cell.angle_alpha   90.00
_cell.angle_beta   90.00
_cell.angle_gamma   90.00
#
_symmetry.space_group_name_H-M   'P 1'
#
loop_
_entity.id
_entity.type
_entity.pdbx_description
1 polymer ?
#
loop_
_entity_poly.entity_id
_entity_poly.type
_entity_poly.pdbx_seq_one_letter_code
_entity_poly.pdbx_strand_id
1 'polypeptide(L)'
;MKLNKLLVALSLTFISGSVLAAGGDTATLKVTGKLVPGACAVNLDNAGIVDYGTMLMTNLSATEDNQLPEKRINMGIKCNSERLVAYTLHDERRDSLYNGVIKNATVDGSDIPASSNQFGL
;
A
#
# COMPACT_ATOMS: atom_id res chain seq x y z
N MET A 1 19.59 -17.44 20.60
CA MET A 1 19.16 -16.43 21.58
C MET A 1 20.40 -15.99 22.38
N LYS A 2 21.03 -14.87 22.01
CA LYS A 2 22.19 -14.31 22.73
C LYS A 2 21.78 -12.98 23.33
N LEU A 3 21.48 -13.01 24.63
CA LEU A 3 21.36 -11.85 25.50
C LEU A 3 22.77 -11.29 25.72
N ASN A 4 23.05 -10.06 25.30
CA ASN A 4 24.22 -9.34 25.80
C ASN A 4 23.77 -8.07 26.52
N LYS A 5 24.21 -8.00 27.78
CA LYS A 5 23.94 -6.96 28.76
C LYS A 5 24.82 -5.75 28.41
N LEU A 6 24.26 -4.56 28.37
CA LEU A 6 24.88 -3.41 29.02
C LEU A 6 23.85 -2.28 29.17
N LEU A 7 23.47 -2.02 30.41
CA LEU A 7 22.77 -0.82 30.84
C LEU A 7 23.67 0.40 30.59
N VAL A 8 23.20 1.37 29.83
CA VAL A 8 23.79 2.73 29.82
C VAL A 8 22.83 3.64 30.59
N ALA A 9 22.92 3.56 31.92
CA ALA A 9 22.41 4.59 32.81
C ALA A 9 23.56 5.61 33.01
N LEU A 10 23.68 6.59 32.13
CA LEU A 10 24.54 7.74 32.38
C LEU A 10 23.74 8.75 33.23
N SER A 11 23.85 8.59 34.54
CA SER A 11 23.43 9.57 35.53
C SER A 11 24.08 10.92 35.27
N LEU A 12 23.29 11.95 34.95
CA LEU A 12 23.75 13.35 34.94
C LEU A 12 24.01 13.78 36.39
N THR A 13 25.24 13.58 36.87
CA THR A 13 25.71 14.26 38.08
C THR A 13 26.00 15.71 37.73
N PHE A 14 25.04 16.58 38.03
CA PHE A 14 25.26 18.03 38.10
C PHE A 14 26.22 18.32 39.26
N ILE A 15 27.49 18.50 38.94
CA ILE A 15 28.44 19.16 39.86
C ILE A 15 28.32 20.66 39.61
N SER A 16 27.83 21.36 40.62
CA SER A 16 27.72 22.80 40.71
C SER A 16 29.09 23.46 40.53
N GLY A 17 29.23 24.27 39.48
CA GLY A 17 30.32 25.23 39.33
C GLY A 17 29.74 26.54 38.84
N SER A 18 29.57 27.50 39.74
CA SER A 18 29.32 28.89 39.37
C SER A 18 30.58 29.44 38.68
N VAL A 19 30.62 29.38 37.35
CA VAL A 19 31.60 30.10 36.55
C VAL A 19 30.89 31.26 35.86
N LEU A 20 31.44 32.43 36.18
CA LEU A 20 31.10 33.75 35.69
C LEU A 20 30.93 33.75 34.17
N ALA A 21 29.91 34.46 33.69
CA ALA A 21 29.83 34.90 32.31
C ALA A 21 31.07 35.77 32.01
N ALA A 22 32.11 35.15 31.47
CA ALA A 22 33.21 35.81 30.81
C ALA A 22 32.87 35.84 29.31
N GLY A 23 32.87 37.05 28.74
CA GLY A 23 32.38 37.30 27.39
C GLY A 23 33.12 36.57 26.28
N GLY A 24 32.53 36.64 25.09
CA GLY A 24 33.24 36.50 23.82
C GLY A 24 32.88 35.28 22.98
N ASP A 25 32.69 34.10 23.58
CA ASP A 25 32.62 32.88 22.79
C ASP A 25 31.20 32.30 22.72
N THR A 26 30.45 32.75 21.73
CA THR A 26 29.22 32.09 21.29
C THR A 26 29.58 30.83 20.49
N ALA A 27 29.48 29.66 21.11
CA ALA A 27 29.59 28.39 20.38
C ALA A 27 28.33 28.20 19.52
N THR A 28 28.48 28.29 18.19
CA THR A 28 27.36 28.07 17.26
C THR A 28 27.19 26.57 17.00
N LEU A 29 26.21 25.95 17.65
CA LEU A 29 25.81 24.57 17.37
C LEU A 29 24.88 24.52 16.15
N LYS A 30 25.38 24.02 15.01
CA LYS A 30 24.59 23.82 13.80
C LYS A 30 24.19 22.35 13.66
N VAL A 31 22.97 22.01 14.05
CA VAL A 31 22.38 20.69 13.80
C VAL A 31 21.75 20.69 12.40
N THR A 32 22.18 19.75 11.55
CA THR A 32 21.59 19.57 10.22
C THR A 32 20.96 18.18 10.17
N GLY A 33 19.66 18.11 9.85
CA GLY A 33 18.94 16.86 9.67
C GLY A 33 18.26 16.83 8.30
N LYS A 34 18.16 15.65 7.69
CA LYS A 34 17.40 15.42 6.46
C LYS A 34 16.20 14.55 6.79
N LEU A 35 15.00 15.08 6.58
CA LEU A 35 13.77 14.29 6.61
C LEU A 35 13.65 13.55 5.28
N VAL A 36 13.83 12.23 5.31
CA VAL A 36 13.50 11.37 4.17
C VAL A 36 12.13 10.76 4.47
N PRO A 37 11.04 11.23 3.85
CA PRO A 37 9.76 10.57 4.00
C PRO A 37 9.90 9.13 3.50
N GLY A 38 9.51 8.17 4.34
CA GLY A 38 9.46 6.77 3.94
C GLY A 38 8.58 6.62 2.71
N ALA A 39 9.02 5.83 1.74
CA ALA A 39 8.28 5.54 0.52
C ALA A 39 7.84 4.08 0.52
N CYS A 40 6.69 3.81 -0.12
CA CYS A 40 6.27 2.46 -0.44
C CYS A 40 6.30 2.29 -1.96
N ALA A 41 6.79 1.13 -2.41
CA ALA A 41 6.62 0.68 -3.77
C ALA A 41 5.37 -0.20 -3.83
N VAL A 42 4.52 0.05 -4.83
CA VAL A 42 3.36 -0.80 -5.14
C VAL A 42 3.67 -1.55 -6.41
N ASN A 43 3.38 -2.86 -6.43
CA ASN A 43 3.40 -3.65 -7.65
C ASN A 43 2.07 -4.39 -7.79
N LEU A 44 1.61 -4.51 -9.02
CA LEU A 44 0.57 -5.44 -9.42
C LEU A 44 1.23 -6.51 -10.30
N ASP A 45 0.75 -7.75 -10.19
CA ASP A 45 1.15 -8.80 -11.14
C ASP A 45 0.86 -8.34 -12.57
N ASN A 46 1.76 -8.68 -13.51
CA ASN A 46 1.64 -8.30 -14.92
C ASN A 46 1.39 -6.79 -15.14
N ALA A 47 1.96 -5.92 -14.28
CA ALA A 47 1.75 -4.48 -14.29
C ALA A 47 0.26 -4.05 -14.16
N GLY A 48 -0.58 -4.90 -13.58
CA GLY A 48 -2.02 -4.65 -13.43
C GLY A 48 -2.85 -5.02 -14.66
N ILE A 49 -2.25 -5.63 -15.68
CA ILE A 49 -2.96 -6.05 -16.89
C ILE A 49 -3.59 -7.44 -16.65
N VAL A 50 -4.92 -7.48 -16.58
CA VAL A 50 -5.70 -8.73 -16.58
C VAL A 50 -6.15 -9.02 -18.00
N ASP A 51 -5.30 -9.68 -18.78
CA ASP A 51 -5.59 -10.03 -20.18
C ASP A 51 -6.37 -11.35 -20.26
N TYR A 52 -7.57 -11.31 -20.83
CA TYR A 52 -8.39 -12.50 -21.08
C TYR A 52 -8.13 -13.17 -22.44
N GLY A 53 -7.25 -12.58 -23.26
CA GLY A 53 -6.93 -13.04 -24.60
C GLY A 53 -8.03 -12.71 -25.61
N THR A 54 -7.94 -13.35 -26.78
CA THR A 54 -8.93 -13.21 -27.85
C THR A 54 -10.13 -14.10 -27.63
N MET A 55 -11.33 -13.52 -27.64
CA MET A 55 -12.59 -14.24 -27.61
C MET A 55 -13.19 -14.32 -29.01
N LEU A 56 -13.44 -15.54 -29.49
CA LEU A 56 -14.12 -15.77 -30.75
C LEU A 56 -15.63 -15.69 -30.54
N MET A 57 -16.31 -14.87 -31.34
CA MET A 57 -17.77 -14.72 -31.27
C MET A 57 -18.51 -16.05 -31.41
N THR A 58 -17.96 -17.02 -32.15
CA THR A 58 -18.56 -18.35 -32.34
C THR A 58 -18.62 -19.18 -31.05
N ASN A 59 -17.83 -18.82 -30.04
CA ASN A 59 -17.79 -19.51 -28.75
C ASN A 59 -18.66 -18.81 -27.70
N LEU A 60 -19.30 -17.70 -28.06
CA LEU A 60 -20.17 -16.94 -27.17
C LEU A 60 -21.62 -17.33 -27.38
N SER A 61 -22.38 -17.43 -26.29
CA SER A 61 -23.82 -17.54 -26.35
C SER A 61 -24.41 -16.21 -26.83
N ALA A 62 -25.39 -16.28 -27.74
CA ALA A 62 -26.15 -15.13 -28.19
C ALA A 62 -27.30 -14.76 -27.23
N THR A 63 -27.64 -15.66 -26.29
CA THR A 63 -28.83 -15.54 -25.43
C THR A 63 -28.49 -15.53 -23.94
N GLU A 64 -27.31 -15.98 -23.56
CA GLU A 64 -26.86 -16.11 -22.16
C GLU A 64 -25.66 -15.21 -21.89
N ASP A 65 -25.45 -14.88 -20.61
CA ASP A 65 -24.27 -14.15 -20.16
C ASP A 65 -22.99 -14.97 -20.39
N ASN A 66 -22.01 -14.35 -21.05
CA ASN A 66 -20.71 -14.95 -21.33
C ASN A 66 -19.71 -14.59 -20.23
N GLN A 67 -19.96 -15.06 -19.01
CA GLN A 67 -19.07 -14.78 -17.88
C GLN A 67 -17.68 -15.41 -18.10
N LEU A 68 -16.64 -14.61 -17.93
CA LEU A 68 -15.26 -15.05 -18.08
C LEU A 68 -14.79 -15.84 -16.85
N PRO A 69 -13.85 -16.79 -17.03
CA PRO A 69 -13.23 -17.49 -15.91
C PRO A 69 -12.53 -16.51 -14.96
N GLU A 70 -12.50 -16.82 -13.66
CA GLU A 70 -11.82 -15.96 -12.70
C GLU A 70 -10.30 -15.87 -12.99
N LYS A 71 -9.75 -14.64 -12.98
CA LYS A 71 -8.31 -14.39 -12.93
C LYS A 71 -7.95 -13.58 -11.69
N ARG A 72 -7.04 -14.12 -10.87
CA ARG A 72 -6.51 -13.44 -9.69
C ARG A 72 -5.18 -12.78 -10.02
N ILE A 73 -5.01 -11.54 -9.58
CA ILE A 73 -3.73 -10.83 -9.57
C ILE A 73 -3.41 -10.39 -8.14
N ASN A 74 -2.13 -10.38 -7.78
CA ASN A 74 -1.69 -9.92 -6.47
C ASN A 74 -1.26 -8.46 -6.52
N MET A 75 -1.57 -7.74 -5.44
CA MET A 75 -1.01 -6.42 -5.15
C MET A 75 0.02 -6.54 -4.03
N GLY A 76 1.26 -6.20 -4.33
CA GLY A 76 2.33 -6.10 -3.35
C GLY A 76 2.55 -4.64 -2.94
N ILE A 77 2.67 -4.39 -1.63
CA ILE A 77 3.09 -3.09 -1.09
C ILE A 77 4.32 -3.32 -0.23
N LYS A 78 5.44 -2.70 -0.61
CA LYS A 78 6.71 -2.78 0.13
C LYS A 78 7.14 -1.40 0.56
N CYS A 79 7.21 -1.17 1.87
CA CYS A 79 7.67 0.07 2.46
C CYS A 79 9.08 -0.09 3.05
N ASN A 80 9.86 0.98 3.08
CA ASN A 80 11.21 0.98 3.65
C ASN A 80 11.24 0.97 5.20
N SER A 81 10.10 1.12 5.86
CA SER A 81 9.91 1.02 7.31
C SER A 81 8.47 0.63 7.63
N GLU A 82 8.22 0.14 8.84
CA GLU A 82 6.87 -0.15 9.33
C GLU A 82 6.00 1.10 9.35
N ARG A 83 4.78 1.00 8.82
CA ARG A 83 3.78 2.07 8.79
C ARG A 83 2.40 1.54 8.42
N LEU A 84 1.38 2.35 8.70
CA LEU A 84 0.03 2.12 8.19
C LEU A 84 -0.04 2.43 6.69
N VAL A 85 -0.79 1.60 5.96
CA VAL A 85 -1.06 1.75 4.54
C VAL A 85 -2.56 1.53 4.29
N ALA A 86 -3.14 2.29 3.38
CA ALA A 86 -4.47 2.08 2.83
C ALA A 86 -4.40 2.17 1.30
N TYR A 87 -5.34 1.52 0.62
CA TYR A 87 -5.49 1.59 -0.82
C TYR A 87 -6.98 1.74 -1.17
N THR A 88 -7.24 2.33 -2.33
CA THR A 88 -8.56 2.39 -2.94
C THR A 88 -8.41 2.05 -4.42
N LEU A 89 -9.46 1.50 -5.01
CA LEU A 89 -9.53 1.24 -6.44
C LEU A 89 -10.54 2.23 -7.04
N HIS A 90 -10.20 2.81 -8.18
CA HIS A 90 -11.06 3.74 -8.89
C HIS A 90 -11.33 3.20 -10.29
N ASP A 91 -12.60 3.29 -10.71
CA ASP A 91 -13.06 2.85 -12.02
C ASP A 91 -13.23 4.05 -12.95
N GLU A 92 -12.34 4.17 -13.93
CA GLU A 92 -12.39 5.21 -14.97
C GLU A 92 -13.47 4.95 -16.02
N ARG A 93 -14.11 3.77 -15.99
CA ARG A 93 -15.08 3.32 -16.99
C ARG A 93 -16.41 2.93 -16.37
N ARG A 94 -16.78 3.58 -15.27
CA ARG A 94 -17.97 3.26 -14.48
C ARG A 94 -19.28 3.21 -15.29
N ASP A 95 -19.36 3.96 -16.39
CA ASP A 95 -20.55 3.97 -17.27
C ASP A 95 -20.70 2.68 -18.11
N SER A 96 -19.68 1.83 -18.19
CA SER A 96 -19.71 0.53 -18.89
C SER A 96 -19.88 -0.66 -17.95
N LEU A 97 -20.37 -0.43 -16.73
CA LEU A 97 -20.67 -1.50 -15.77
C LEU A 97 -21.71 -2.48 -16.32
N TYR A 98 -21.45 -3.76 -16.09
CA TYR A 98 -22.38 -4.83 -16.43
C TYR A 98 -23.57 -4.83 -15.45
N ASN A 99 -24.77 -4.60 -15.97
CA ASN A 99 -26.00 -4.50 -15.18
C ASN A 99 -26.68 -5.89 -14.97
N GLY A 100 -25.93 -6.85 -14.43
CA GLY A 100 -26.43 -8.17 -14.07
C GLY A 100 -25.72 -8.77 -12.85
N VAL A 101 -25.88 -10.09 -12.64
CA VAL A 101 -25.25 -10.80 -11.51
C VAL A 101 -23.99 -11.50 -11.99
N ILE A 102 -22.86 -11.20 -11.37
CA ILE A 102 -21.62 -11.95 -11.60
C ILE A 102 -21.60 -13.12 -10.60
N LYS A 103 -21.59 -14.34 -11.11
CA LYS A 103 -21.65 -15.57 -10.32
C LYS A 103 -20.30 -15.91 -9.71
N ASN A 104 -20.27 -16.37 -8.45
CA ASN A 104 -19.04 -16.79 -7.75
C ASN A 104 -17.90 -15.75 -7.87
N ALA A 105 -18.21 -14.47 -7.68
CA ALA A 105 -17.33 -13.36 -8.03
C ALA A 105 -16.35 -12.96 -6.90
N THR A 106 -16.63 -13.38 -5.67
CA THR A 106 -15.82 -13.07 -4.49
C THR A 106 -14.91 -14.22 -4.09
N VAL A 107 -13.98 -13.94 -3.17
CA VAL A 107 -13.07 -14.94 -2.60
C VAL A 107 -13.78 -16.05 -1.80
N ASP A 108 -14.98 -15.78 -1.29
CA ASP A 108 -15.83 -16.75 -0.59
C ASP A 108 -16.86 -17.42 -1.51
N GLY A 109 -16.82 -17.14 -2.81
CA GLY A 109 -17.72 -17.73 -3.82
C GLY A 109 -19.13 -17.14 -3.83
N SER A 110 -19.35 -15.99 -3.22
CA SER A 110 -20.62 -15.28 -3.28
C SER A 110 -20.81 -14.55 -4.62
N ASP A 111 -22.08 -14.39 -4.98
CA ASP A 111 -22.50 -13.65 -6.17
C ASP A 111 -22.46 -12.14 -5.91
N ILE A 112 -22.04 -11.36 -6.92
CA ILE A 112 -22.07 -9.89 -6.86
C ILE A 112 -23.21 -9.37 -7.75
N PRO A 113 -24.23 -8.71 -7.19
CA PRO A 113 -25.24 -8.01 -7.97
C PRO A 113 -24.67 -6.71 -8.57
N ALA A 114 -25.23 -6.26 -9.69
CA ALA A 114 -24.91 -4.99 -10.34
C ALA A 114 -24.93 -3.83 -9.34
N SER A 115 -23.75 -3.36 -8.94
CA SER A 115 -23.43 -2.06 -8.26
C SER A 115 -22.32 -2.14 -7.21
N SER A 116 -21.97 -3.31 -6.67
CA SER A 116 -20.91 -3.42 -5.65
C SER A 116 -19.63 -4.00 -6.24
N ASN A 117 -18.50 -3.34 -6.02
CA ASN A 117 -17.15 -3.85 -6.34
C ASN A 117 -16.93 -4.31 -7.80
N GLN A 118 -17.65 -3.73 -8.76
CA GLN A 118 -17.48 -3.97 -10.19
C GLN A 118 -16.68 -2.83 -10.83
N PHE A 119 -15.98 -3.15 -11.92
CA PHE A 119 -15.27 -2.20 -12.78
C PHE A 119 -15.80 -2.31 -14.21
N GLY A 120 -15.94 -1.17 -14.89
CA GLY A 120 -16.33 -1.12 -16.29
C GLY A 120 -15.21 -1.59 -17.23
N LEU A 121 -15.62 -1.97 -18.45
CA LEU A 121 -14.75 -2.39 -19.55
C LEU A 121 -14.45 -1.26 -20.54
#